data_AF-A0A7S1NL01-F1
#
_entry.id   AF-A0A7S1NL01-F1
#
_cell.length_a   1.000
_cell.length_b   1.000
_cell.length_c   1.000
_cell.angle_alpha   90.00
_cell.angle_beta   90.00
_cell.angle_gamma   90.00
#
_symmetry.space_group_name_H-M   'P 1'
#
loop_
_entity.id
_entity.type
_entity.pdbx_description
1 polymer ?
#
loop_
_entity_poly.entity_id
_entity_poly.type
_entity_poly.pdbx_seq_one_letter_code
_entity_poly.pdbx_strand_id
1 'polypeptide(L)'
;MKLTTPTFGDLNHLVSAVMSGITCCLRFPGQLNCDLRKLAVNLIPFPRLHFFMVGFSPLTSRGSQQYRALTVPELTQQMFDAKNMMAASDPRHGRYLTASAMFRGRM
;
A
#
# COMPACT_ATOMS: atom_id res chain seq x y z
N MET A 1 12.74 3.38 8.83
CA MET A 1 14.00 3.55 8.07
C MET A 1 14.64 4.86 8.47
N LYS A 2 15.88 4.86 8.98
CA LYS A 2 16.69 6.08 9.10
C LYS A 2 17.85 5.95 8.12
N LEU A 3 17.60 6.24 6.83
CA LEU A 3 18.69 6.49 5.89
C LEU A 3 19.05 7.97 6.01
N THR A 4 20.34 8.26 6.19
CA THR A 4 20.87 9.63 6.28
C THR A 4 20.90 10.31 4.91
N THR A 5 21.07 9.54 3.84
CA THR A 5 21.08 10.02 2.44
C THR A 5 20.29 9.05 1.55
N PRO A 6 18.98 9.28 1.33
CA PRO A 6 18.19 8.43 0.44
C PRO A 6 18.65 8.60 -1.01
N THR A 7 18.83 7.50 -1.73
CA THR A 7 19.16 7.52 -3.17
C THR A 7 17.91 7.29 -4.02
N PHE A 8 17.96 7.63 -5.31
CA PHE A 8 16.88 7.26 -6.24
C PHE A 8 16.64 5.75 -6.29
N GLY A 9 17.66 4.93 -6.05
CA GLY A 9 17.50 3.47 -5.97
C GLY A 9 16.59 3.04 -4.82
N ASP A 10 16.70 3.69 -3.66
CA ASP A 10 15.85 3.39 -2.50
C ASP A 10 14.39 3.79 -2.73
N LEU A 11 14.18 4.95 -3.36
CA LEU A 11 12.84 5.43 -3.76
C LEU A 11 12.21 4.50 -4.80
N ASN A 12 12.95 4.15 -5.85
CA ASN A 12 12.48 3.25 -6.91
C ASN A 12 12.17 1.85 -6.39
N HIS A 13 12.93 1.38 -5.40
CA HIS A 13 12.62 0.11 -4.75
C HIS A 13 11.27 0.17 -4.01
N LEU A 14 10.98 1.26 -3.31
CA LEU A 14 9.70 1.42 -2.61
C LEU A 14 8.54 1.52 -3.60
N VAL A 15 8.68 2.33 -4.66
CA VAL A 15 7.67 2.48 -5.71
C VAL A 15 7.42 1.14 -6.42
N SER A 16 8.47 0.40 -6.76
CA SER A 16 8.31 -0.90 -7.43
C SER A 16 7.63 -1.95 -6.54
N ALA A 17 7.88 -1.96 -5.23
CA ALA A 17 7.18 -2.83 -4.29
C ALA A 17 5.66 -2.52 -4.24
N VAL A 18 5.31 -1.24 -4.18
CA VAL A 18 3.91 -0.77 -4.21
C VAL A 18 3.22 -1.14 -5.52
N MET A 19 3.85 -0.85 -6.66
CA MET A 19 3.32 -1.18 -7.98
C MET A 19 3.13 -2.69 -8.17
N SER A 20 4.06 -3.49 -7.63
CA SER A 20 3.92 -4.95 -7.58
C SER A 20 2.71 -5.37 -6.72
N GLY A 21 2.46 -4.71 -5.59
CA GLY A 21 1.29 -4.95 -4.75
C GLY A 21 -0.04 -4.70 -5.48
N ILE A 22 -0.19 -3.54 -6.12
CA ILE A 22 -1.42 -3.15 -6.83
C ILE A 22 -1.71 -4.10 -8.00
N THR A 23 -0.67 -4.44 -8.78
CA THR A 23 -0.80 -5.33 -9.94
C THR A 23 -0.87 -6.81 -9.57
N CYS A 24 -0.80 -7.17 -8.29
CA CYS A 24 -0.83 -8.57 -7.85
C CYS A 24 -2.14 -9.26 -8.25
N CYS A 25 -3.27 -8.56 -8.18
CA CYS A 25 -4.57 -9.08 -8.60
C CYS A 25 -4.67 -9.45 -10.08
N LEU A 26 -3.82 -8.85 -10.93
CA LEU A 26 -3.79 -9.14 -12.37
C LEU A 26 -2.86 -10.30 -12.70
N ARG A 27 -1.85 -10.53 -11.85
CA ARG A 27 -0.78 -11.51 -12.09
C ARG A 27 -1.02 -12.84 -11.39
N PHE A 28 -1.77 -12.83 -10.30
CA PHE A 28 -2.05 -14.02 -9.50
C PHE A 28 -3.55 -14.18 -9.29
N PRO A 29 -4.05 -15.43 -9.27
CA PRO A 29 -5.45 -15.68 -8.98
C PRO A 29 -5.77 -15.25 -7.54
N GLY A 30 -6.77 -14.39 -7.39
CA GLY A 30 -7.32 -13.95 -6.11
C GLY A 30 -8.85 -14.06 -6.13
N GLN A 31 -9.48 -13.80 -4.98
CA GLN A 31 -10.95 -13.75 -4.88
C GLN A 31 -11.52 -12.32 -4.98
N LEU A 32 -10.72 -11.30 -4.62
CA LEU A 32 -11.15 -9.90 -4.50
C LEU A 32 -10.38 -9.00 -5.49
N ASN A 33 -11.08 -8.10 -6.19
CA ASN A 33 -10.49 -7.10 -7.10
C ASN A 33 -9.57 -7.66 -8.20
N CYS A 34 -9.86 -8.85 -8.75
CA CYS A 34 -9.04 -9.55 -9.75
C CYS A 34 -8.92 -8.87 -11.13
N ASP A 35 -9.56 -7.72 -11.31
CA ASP A 35 -9.51 -6.95 -12.55
C ASP A 35 -9.44 -5.46 -12.22
N LEU A 36 -8.71 -4.70 -13.04
CA LEU A 36 -8.62 -3.24 -12.95
C LEU A 36 -10.00 -2.61 -13.01
N ARG A 37 -10.92 -3.17 -13.80
CA ARG A 37 -12.29 -2.68 -13.87
C ARG A 37 -13.01 -2.80 -12.53
N LYS A 38 -12.88 -3.93 -11.83
CA LYS A 38 -13.49 -4.13 -10.50
C LYS A 38 -12.89 -3.19 -9.47
N LEU A 39 -11.58 -2.99 -9.52
CA LEU A 39 -10.89 -2.05 -8.64
C LEU A 39 -11.36 -0.61 -8.89
N ALA A 40 -11.49 -0.20 -10.15
CA ALA A 40 -12.02 1.12 -10.51
C ALA A 40 -13.47 1.31 -10.05
N VAL A 41 -14.35 0.32 -10.25
CA VAL A 41 -15.76 0.40 -9.81
C VAL A 41 -15.89 0.52 -8.29
N ASN A 42 -15.04 -0.20 -7.54
CA ASN A 42 -15.09 -0.19 -6.08
C ASN A 42 -14.47 1.07 -5.45
N LEU A 43 -13.51 1.71 -6.13
CA LEU A 43 -12.74 2.83 -5.58
C LEU A 43 -13.05 4.20 -6.19
N ILE A 44 -13.81 4.27 -7.28
CA ILE A 44 -14.14 5.53 -7.96
C ILE A 44 -15.64 5.78 -7.84
N PRO A 45 -16.11 6.42 -6.74
CA PRO A 45 -17.53 6.75 -6.58
C PRO A 45 -17.99 7.84 -7.53
N PHE A 46 -17.07 8.72 -7.96
CA PHE A 46 -17.34 9.80 -8.90
C PHE A 46 -16.23 9.87 -9.96
N PRO A 47 -16.54 10.02 -11.26
CA PRO A 47 -15.52 9.98 -12.33
C PRO A 47 -14.37 10.99 -12.18
N ARG A 48 -14.64 12.14 -11.55
CA ARG A 48 -13.63 13.19 -11.30
C ARG A 48 -12.75 12.92 -10.08
N LEU A 49 -13.16 11.99 -9.20
CA LEU A 49 -12.45 11.63 -7.97
C LEU A 49 -11.77 10.26 -8.13
N HIS A 50 -10.84 10.16 -9.08
CA HIS A 50 -10.10 8.93 -9.39
C HIS A 50 -8.62 8.98 -8.95
N PHE A 51 -8.25 9.94 -8.10
CA PHE A 51 -6.91 10.05 -7.53
C PHE A 51 -6.82 9.23 -6.25
N PHE A 52 -5.89 8.28 -6.21
CA PHE A 52 -5.71 7.39 -5.07
C PHE A 52 -4.52 7.80 -4.21
N MET A 53 -4.71 7.69 -2.90
CA MET A 53 -3.61 7.69 -1.94
C MET A 53 -3.20 6.24 -1.70
N VAL A 54 -1.94 5.93 -1.98
CA VAL A 54 -1.40 4.58 -1.81
C VAL A 54 -0.50 4.54 -0.59
N GLY A 55 -0.60 3.47 0.20
CA GLY A 55 0.30 3.19 1.31
C GLY A 55 0.92 1.81 1.19
N PHE A 56 2.06 1.61 1.86
CA PHE A 56 2.73 0.32 1.93
C PHE A 56 3.00 -0.05 3.39
N SER A 57 2.62 -1.26 3.77
CA SER A 57 2.95 -1.85 5.06
C SER A 57 3.41 -3.29 4.83
N PRO A 58 4.56 -3.71 5.41
CA PRO A 58 5.38 -2.99 6.39
C PRO A 58 6.57 -2.20 5.78
N LEU A 59 6.80 -0.96 6.26
CA LEU A 59 8.01 -0.17 5.96
C LEU A 59 9.18 -0.55 6.88
N THR A 60 9.76 -1.73 6.67
CA THR A 60 10.91 -2.23 7.44
C THR A 60 12.22 -2.09 6.65
N SER A 61 13.34 -1.88 7.37
CA SER A 61 14.67 -1.91 6.75
C SER A 61 14.98 -3.33 6.26
N ARG A 62 15.73 -3.46 5.16
CA ARG A 62 16.09 -4.77 4.55
C ARG A 62 16.68 -5.76 5.57
N GLY A 63 17.52 -5.29 6.48
CA GLY A 63 18.11 -6.13 7.53
C GLY A 63 17.19 -6.46 8.72
N SER A 64 16.10 -5.70 8.90
CA SER A 64 15.15 -5.89 10.00
C SER A 64 13.92 -6.71 9.63
N GLN A 65 13.70 -7.00 8.34
CA GLN A 65 12.49 -7.69 7.88
C GLN A 65 12.35 -9.09 8.48
N GLN A 66 13.45 -9.85 8.55
CA GLN A 66 13.44 -11.23 9.05
C GLN A 66 13.22 -11.33 10.57
N TYR A 67 13.52 -10.26 11.32
CA TYR A 67 13.45 -10.25 12.79
C TYR A 67 12.12 -9.72 13.33
N ARG A 68 11.20 -9.31 12.47
CA ARG A 68 9.93 -8.71 12.88
C ARG A 68 8.78 -9.64 12.50
N ALA A 69 8.27 -10.38 13.49
CA ALA A 69 6.99 -11.06 13.36
C ALA A 69 5.90 -9.98 13.32
N LEU A 70 5.21 -9.87 12.19
CA LEU A 70 4.12 -8.92 11.98
C LEU A 70 2.83 -9.70 11.82
N THR A 71 1.85 -9.38 12.65
CA THR A 71 0.52 -9.99 12.59
C THR A 71 -0.39 -9.19 11.66
N VAL A 72 -1.45 -9.81 11.13
CA VAL A 72 -2.44 -9.13 10.27
C VAL A 72 -3.05 -7.88 10.94
N PRO A 73 -3.43 -7.90 12.23
CA PRO A 73 -3.93 -6.70 12.90
C PRO A 73 -2.92 -5.56 12.95
N GLU A 74 -1.64 -5.84 13.22
CA GLU A 74 -0.59 -4.82 13.25
C GLU A 74 -0.34 -4.23 11.86
N LEU A 75 -0.31 -5.06 10.82
CA LEU A 75 -0.19 -4.61 9.44
C LEU A 75 -1.35 -3.69 9.06
N THR A 76 -2.56 -4.08 9.44
CA THR A 76 -3.79 -3.33 9.17
C THR A 76 -3.79 -1.97 9.88
N GLN A 77 -3.36 -1.91 11.14
CA GLN A 77 -3.21 -0.63 11.85
C GLN A 77 -2.17 0.27 11.19
N GLN A 78 -1.03 -0.31 10.77
CA GLN A 78 0.02 0.41 10.09
C GLN A 78 -0.44 0.99 8.74
N MET A 79 -1.36 0.34 8.03
CA MET A 79 -1.88 0.87 6.76
C MET A 79 -2.54 2.25 6.89
N PHE A 80 -3.10 2.58 8.05
CA PHE A 80 -3.75 3.88 8.30
C PHE A 80 -2.83 4.92 8.93
N ASP A 81 -1.55 4.58 9.16
CA ASP A 81 -0.56 5.55 9.65
C ASP A 81 -0.08 6.44 8.50
N ALA A 82 -0.10 7.76 8.71
CA ALA A 82 0.34 8.76 7.74
C ALA A 82 1.79 8.53 7.29
N LYS A 83 2.62 7.93 8.15
CA LYS A 83 4.04 7.62 7.85
C LYS A 83 4.22 6.53 6.80
N ASN A 84 3.19 5.73 6.56
CA ASN A 84 3.23 4.62 5.59
C ASN A 84 2.59 4.99 4.25
N MET A 85 2.13 6.23 4.10
CA MET A 85 1.57 6.75 2.85
C MET A 85 2.67 7.20 1.88
N MET A 86 2.45 6.93 0.60
CA MET A 86 3.33 7.35 -0.50
C MET A 86 3.06 8.78 -0.97
N ALA A 87 1.96 9.38 -0.51
CA ALA A 87 1.65 10.80 -0.71
C ALA A 87 1.98 11.58 0.57
N ALA A 88 2.57 12.76 0.43
CA ALA A 88 2.87 13.68 1.54
C ALA A 88 1.60 14.39 2.04
N SER A 89 0.62 13.60 2.48
CA SER A 89 -0.69 14.05 2.94
C SER A 89 -1.09 13.24 4.16
N ASP A 90 -1.60 13.92 5.21
CA ASP A 90 -2.13 13.22 6.37
C ASP A 90 -3.57 12.77 6.10
N PRO A 91 -3.88 11.45 6.08
CA PRO A 91 -5.23 10.97 5.88
C PRO A 91 -6.22 11.40 6.97
N ARG A 92 -5.74 11.83 8.15
CA ARG A 92 -6.57 12.29 9.27
C ARG A 92 -7.22 13.65 9.02
N HIS A 93 -6.66 14.45 8.12
CA HIS A 93 -7.25 15.73 7.73
C HIS A 93 -8.39 15.59 6.71
N GLY A 94 -8.74 14.37 6.31
CA GLY A 94 -9.81 14.09 5.37
C GLY A 94 -10.71 12.94 5.83
N ARG A 95 -11.51 12.43 4.90
CA ARG A 95 -12.33 11.22 5.09
C ARG A 95 -12.08 10.26 3.94
N TYR A 96 -12.00 8.97 4.26
CA TYR A 96 -11.94 7.93 3.23
C TYR A 96 -13.32 7.75 2.60
N LEU A 97 -13.42 7.98 1.29
CA LEU A 97 -14.63 7.67 0.51
C LEU A 97 -14.71 6.17 0.22
N THR A 98 -13.57 5.59 -0.17
CA THR A 98 -13.40 4.18 -0.52
C THR A 98 -11.99 3.75 -0.11
N ALA A 99 -11.81 2.50 0.31
CA ALA A 99 -10.51 1.95 0.62
C ALA A 99 -10.42 0.49 0.15
N SER A 100 -9.23 0.06 -0.28
CA SER A 100 -8.94 -1.34 -0.58
C SER A 100 -7.62 -1.73 0.04
N ALA A 101 -7.61 -2.89 0.70
CA ALA A 101 -6.43 -3.47 1.30
C ALA A 101 -6.04 -4.74 0.56
N MET A 102 -4.76 -4.84 0.21
CA MET A 102 -4.19 -5.91 -0.58
C MET A 102 -3.17 -6.67 0.27
N PHE A 103 -3.62 -7.75 0.90
CA PHE A 103 -2.76 -8.61 1.72
C PHE A 103 -2.09 -9.69 0.87
N ARG A 104 -0.82 -9.98 1.14
CA ARG A 104 -0.02 -11.00 0.44
C ARG A 104 0.79 -11.81 1.45
N GLY A 105 0.93 -13.11 1.19
CA GLY A 105 1.65 -14.05 2.05
C GLY A 105 0.72 -15.11 2.65
N ARG A 106 1.30 -16.03 3.45
CA ARG A 106 0.50 -16.95 4.27
C ARG A 106 -0.02 -16.16 5.48
N MET A 107 -1.35 -16.08 5.61
CA MET A 107 -2.03 -15.57 6.81
C MET A 107 -2.06 -16.64 7.89
#